data_AF-M6H8F0-F1
#
_entry.id   AF-M6H8F0-F1
#
_cell.length_a   1.000
_cell.length_b   1.000
_cell.length_c   1.000
_cell.angle_alpha   90.00
_cell.angle_beta   90.00
_cell.angle_gamma   90.00
#
_symmetry.space_group_name_H-M   'P 1'
#
loop_
_entity.id
_entity.type
_entity.pdbx_description
1 polymer ?
#
loop_
_entity_poly.entity_id
_entity_poly.type
_entity_poly.pdbx_seq_one_letter_code
_entity_poly.pdbx_strand_id
1 'polypeptide(L)'
;MKRPLEYNPELIQKSEPLPEKGSSKKWKVPNPKKEKAGSETEGAPSLLIFGLFRFAKKYKGRIFLIIGLLCFEIGFYASIPFSFKYLIDEALINRNQNALYWIGAYLAIGTIAFAILGTLRDYLYNWASARIIQDLRLQMYEHLDQLSLDFFSNNKLGDILSRFFNDLTALEHALLAFIPWGLGPLLEAVFGTILLFLLDWKLALIALLIWPISFLGPGFYLENQLKLVIQEN
;
A
#
# COMPACT_ATOMS: atom_id res chain seq x y z
N MET A 1 -9.13 51.84 -13.27
CA MET A 1 -9.65 51.96 -14.65
C MET A 1 -8.74 51.15 -15.58
N LYS A 2 -9.19 49.98 -16.06
CA LYS A 2 -8.42 49.14 -17.00
C LYS A 2 -8.61 49.70 -18.41
N ARG A 3 -7.51 49.92 -19.15
CA ARG A 3 -7.55 50.42 -20.54
C ARG A 3 -8.34 49.43 -21.42
N PRO A 4 -9.17 49.91 -22.37
CA PRO A 4 -9.82 49.04 -23.34
C PRO A 4 -8.76 48.39 -24.23
N LEU A 5 -8.95 47.09 -24.51
CA LEU A 5 -8.08 46.31 -25.39
C LEU A 5 -8.07 46.95 -26.78
N GLU A 6 -6.92 47.47 -27.17
CA GLU A 6 -6.70 48.08 -28.48
C GLU A 6 -6.71 46.98 -29.53
N TYR A 7 -7.71 47.03 -30.41
CA TYR A 7 -7.91 46.07 -31.49
C TYR A 7 -6.74 46.16 -32.47
N ASN A 8 -5.89 45.14 -32.49
CA ASN A 8 -4.76 45.05 -33.41
C ASN A 8 -5.14 44.15 -34.62
N PRO A 9 -5.44 44.74 -35.80
CA PRO A 9 -5.87 43.99 -36.98
C PRO A 9 -4.79 43.09 -37.59
N GLU A 10 -3.50 43.30 -37.24
CA GLU A 10 -2.39 42.49 -37.76
C GLU A 10 -2.40 41.05 -37.19
N LEU A 11 -3.04 40.83 -36.04
CA LEU A 11 -3.12 39.49 -35.42
C LEU A 11 -4.02 38.52 -36.20
N ILE A 12 -4.97 39.05 -36.98
CA ILE A 12 -5.85 38.22 -37.84
C ILE A 12 -5.13 37.87 -39.15
N GLN A 13 -4.25 38.75 -39.64
CA GLN A 13 -3.53 38.50 -40.89
C GLN A 13 -2.42 37.44 -40.73
N LYS A 14 -2.02 37.16 -39.48
CA LYS A 14 -1.04 36.12 -39.13
C LYS A 14 -1.67 34.80 -38.68
N SER A 15 -3.00 34.71 -38.57
CA SER A 15 -3.66 33.43 -38.31
C SER A 15 -3.68 32.59 -39.58
N GLU A 16 -3.13 31.38 -39.50
CA GLU A 16 -3.13 30.42 -40.60
C GLU A 16 -4.56 30.23 -41.13
N PRO A 17 -4.77 30.20 -42.46
CA PRO A 17 -6.09 29.97 -43.00
C PRO A 17 -6.63 28.61 -42.53
N LEU A 18 -7.92 28.59 -42.17
CA LEU A 18 -8.60 27.38 -41.73
C LEU A 18 -8.43 26.28 -42.79
N PRO A 19 -8.12 25.04 -42.37
CA PRO A 19 -7.87 23.97 -43.32
C PRO A 19 -9.12 23.70 -44.17
N GLU A 20 -8.90 23.66 -45.48
CA GLU A 20 -9.93 23.41 -46.48
C GLU A 20 -10.59 22.04 -46.27
N LYS A 21 -11.93 22.02 -46.30
CA LYS A 21 -12.77 20.85 -46.02
C LYS A 21 -12.53 19.78 -47.10
N GLY A 22 -11.61 18.85 -46.83
CA GLY A 22 -11.28 17.76 -47.76
C GLY A 22 -9.80 17.33 -47.77
N SER A 23 -8.90 18.05 -47.10
CA SER A 23 -7.49 17.65 -47.02
C SER A 23 -7.28 16.58 -45.94
N SER A 24 -6.99 15.35 -46.36
CA SER A 24 -6.69 14.18 -45.51
C SER A 24 -5.35 14.26 -44.77
N LYS A 25 -4.76 15.45 -44.65
CA LYS A 25 -3.60 15.66 -43.76
C LYS A 25 -4.08 15.55 -42.32
N LYS A 26 -3.93 14.33 -41.78
CA LYS A 26 -4.14 13.97 -40.37
C LYS A 26 -3.71 15.13 -39.47
N TRP A 27 -4.70 15.80 -38.91
CA TRP A 27 -4.52 16.60 -37.72
C TRP A 27 -3.90 15.70 -36.65
N LYS A 28 -2.59 15.82 -36.42
CA LYS A 28 -1.96 15.26 -35.23
C LYS A 28 -2.38 16.16 -34.08
N VAL A 29 -3.51 15.81 -33.45
CA VAL A 29 -3.84 16.32 -32.13
C VAL A 29 -2.60 16.08 -31.27
N PRO A 30 -1.99 17.11 -30.66
CA PRO A 30 -0.91 16.91 -29.70
C PRO A 30 -1.44 15.97 -28.63
N ASN A 31 -0.98 14.73 -28.65
CA ASN A 31 -1.43 13.72 -27.71
C ASN A 31 -0.86 14.12 -26.34
N PRO A 32 -1.68 14.53 -25.36
CA PRO A 32 -1.19 14.93 -24.05
C PRO A 32 -0.54 13.76 -23.29
N LYS A 33 -0.53 12.54 -23.85
CA LYS A 33 0.07 11.34 -23.26
C LYS A 33 1.53 11.07 -23.64
N LYS A 34 2.26 11.98 -24.28
CA LYS A 34 3.65 11.69 -24.72
C LYS A 34 4.71 12.72 -24.34
N GLU A 35 4.40 13.68 -23.48
CA GLU A 35 5.39 14.64 -23.01
C GLU A 35 5.58 14.51 -21.49
N LYS A 36 6.58 13.68 -21.14
CA LYS A 36 7.12 13.46 -19.80
C LYS A 36 6.21 12.67 -18.84
N ALA A 37 5.98 11.40 -19.18
CA ALA A 37 6.13 10.33 -18.20
C ALA A 37 7.63 10.20 -17.86
N GLY A 38 8.18 11.22 -17.18
CA GLY A 38 9.53 11.21 -16.66
C GLY A 38 9.50 10.70 -15.22
N SER A 39 10.37 9.75 -14.93
CA SER A 39 10.50 8.93 -13.71
C SER A 39 9.29 8.02 -13.48
N GLU A 40 9.25 6.81 -14.05
CA GLU A 40 10.01 5.67 -13.50
C GLU A 40 10.10 5.79 -11.97
N THR A 41 9.05 5.29 -11.31
CA THR A 41 9.01 4.96 -9.89
C THR A 41 9.97 3.80 -9.54
N GLU A 42 11.11 3.68 -10.23
CA GLU A 42 12.13 2.68 -9.96
C GLU A 42 12.95 3.04 -8.69
N GLY A 43 12.88 4.29 -8.22
CA GLY A 43 13.52 4.74 -6.97
C GLY A 43 12.57 5.06 -5.81
N ALA A 44 11.24 5.00 -6.02
CA ALA A 44 10.25 5.43 -5.03
C ALA A 44 10.12 4.51 -3.78
N PRO A 45 10.23 3.17 -3.85
CA PRO A 45 9.96 2.35 -2.66
C PRO A 45 11.04 2.49 -1.59
N SER A 46 12.33 2.61 -1.96
CA SER A 46 13.44 2.65 -0.98
C SER A 46 13.49 3.95 -0.17
N LEU A 47 13.12 5.09 -0.78
CA LEU A 47 13.03 6.38 -0.09
C LEU A 47 11.86 6.41 0.90
N LEU A 48 10.72 5.82 0.55
CA LEU A 48 9.59 5.63 1.48
C LEU A 48 10.00 4.74 2.66
N ILE A 49 10.72 3.65 2.40
CA ILE A 49 11.22 2.73 3.44
C ILE A 49 12.20 3.45 4.38
N PHE A 50 13.14 4.25 3.85
CA PHE A 50 14.10 4.99 4.68
C PHE A 50 13.42 6.09 5.52
N GLY A 51 12.44 6.79 4.94
CA GLY A 51 11.60 7.74 5.66
C GLY A 51 10.84 7.07 6.81
N LEU A 52 10.18 5.94 6.52
CA LEU A 52 9.47 5.11 7.52
C LEU A 52 10.41 4.60 8.62
N PHE A 53 11.64 4.22 8.28
CA PHE A 53 12.63 3.73 9.26
C PHE A 53 13.01 4.80 10.30
N ARG A 54 13.12 6.08 9.86
CA ARG A 54 13.34 7.21 10.77
C ARG A 54 12.13 7.45 11.69
N PHE A 55 10.91 7.21 11.22
CA PHE A 55 9.69 7.28 12.02
C PHE A 55 9.51 6.08 12.96
N ALA A 56 9.94 4.88 12.55
CA ALA A 56 9.91 3.69 13.40
C ALA A 56 10.69 3.92 14.71
N LYS A 57 11.78 4.69 14.64
CA LYS A 57 12.58 5.08 15.82
C LYS A 57 11.83 6.03 16.78
N LYS A 58 10.83 6.79 16.30
CA LYS A 58 10.02 7.74 17.09
C LYS A 58 8.89 7.02 17.87
N TYR A 59 8.43 5.85 17.41
CA TYR A 59 7.28 5.12 17.98
C TYR A 59 7.61 3.72 18.54
N LYS A 60 8.79 3.56 19.16
CA LYS A 60 9.29 2.26 19.65
C LYS A 60 8.30 1.49 20.56
N GLY A 61 7.60 2.20 21.45
CA GLY A 61 6.63 1.57 22.37
C GLY A 61 5.43 0.96 21.64
N ARG A 62 4.95 1.60 20.57
CA ARG A 62 3.82 1.09 19.77
C ARG A 62 4.26 -0.04 18.84
N ILE A 63 5.49 0.00 18.32
CA ILE A 63 6.05 -1.11 17.56
C ILE A 63 6.18 -2.35 18.44
N PHE A 64 6.65 -2.19 19.68
CA PHE A 64 6.71 -3.30 20.61
C PHE A 64 5.31 -3.87 20.91
N LEU A 65 4.30 -3.01 21.02
CA LEU A 65 2.91 -3.43 21.16
C LEU A 65 2.45 -4.24 19.94
N ILE A 66 2.68 -3.73 18.72
CA ILE A 66 2.34 -4.44 17.47
C ILE A 66 3.03 -5.81 17.42
N ILE A 67 4.34 -5.89 17.73
CA ILE A 67 5.08 -7.16 17.77
C ILE A 67 4.46 -8.12 18.81
N GLY A 68 4.10 -7.61 19.99
CA GLY A 68 3.42 -8.41 21.02
C GLY A 68 2.07 -8.98 20.55
N LEU A 69 1.28 -8.18 19.83
CA LEU A 69 0.02 -8.63 19.25
C LEU A 69 0.23 -9.66 18.14
N LEU A 70 1.26 -9.48 17.30
CA LEU A 70 1.63 -10.47 16.28
C LEU A 70 2.00 -11.80 16.92
N CYS A 71 2.84 -11.80 17.95
CA CYS A 71 3.21 -13.03 18.66
C CYS A 71 1.99 -13.75 19.24
N PHE A 72 1.01 -13.01 19.76
CA PHE A 72 -0.25 -13.59 20.25
C PHE A 72 -1.06 -14.23 19.11
N GLU A 73 -1.22 -13.52 17.98
CA GLU A 73 -1.97 -14.07 16.84
C GLU A 73 -1.34 -15.33 16.28
N ILE A 74 -0.02 -15.33 16.07
CA ILE A 74 0.69 -16.51 15.56
C ILE A 74 0.56 -17.67 16.55
N GLY A 75 0.69 -17.40 17.86
CA GLY A 75 0.50 -18.40 18.91
C GLY A 75 -0.92 -18.98 18.92
N PHE A 76 -1.93 -18.15 18.70
CA PHE A 76 -3.32 -18.59 18.59
C PHE A 76 -3.55 -19.43 17.31
N TYR A 77 -3.02 -19.02 16.17
CA TYR A 77 -3.08 -19.82 14.93
C TYR A 77 -2.42 -21.19 15.11
N ALA A 78 -1.27 -21.23 15.78
CA ALA A 78 -0.57 -22.48 16.06
C ALA A 78 -1.35 -23.41 17.01
N SER A 79 -2.24 -22.87 17.87
CA SER A 79 -3.05 -23.68 18.78
C SER A 79 -4.28 -24.30 18.12
N ILE A 80 -4.72 -23.80 16.95
CA ILE A 80 -5.92 -24.29 16.25
C ILE A 80 -5.80 -25.79 15.90
N PRO A 81 -4.72 -26.30 15.28
CA PRO A 81 -4.60 -27.73 14.96
C PRO A 81 -4.63 -28.63 16.19
N PHE A 82 -3.97 -28.22 17.28
CA PHE A 82 -4.00 -28.94 18.56
C PHE A 82 -5.40 -28.96 19.17
N SER A 83 -6.13 -27.85 19.03
CA SER A 83 -7.52 -27.74 19.48
C SER A 83 -8.43 -28.69 18.72
N PHE A 84 -8.24 -28.82 17.40
CA PHE A 84 -8.96 -29.81 16.58
C PHE A 84 -8.61 -31.25 16.96
N LYS A 85 -7.32 -31.55 17.20
CA LYS A 85 -6.91 -32.87 17.67
C LYS A 85 -7.62 -33.24 18.98
N TYR A 86 -7.58 -32.35 19.97
CA TYR A 86 -8.23 -32.55 21.26
C TYR A 86 -9.76 -32.67 21.15
N LEU A 87 -10.37 -31.89 20.26
CA LEU A 87 -11.81 -31.99 19.96
C LEU A 87 -12.17 -33.38 19.41
N ILE A 88 -11.36 -33.93 18.50
CA ILE A 88 -11.61 -35.24 17.91
C ILE A 88 -11.38 -36.36 18.93
N ASP A 89 -10.21 -36.37 19.58
CA ASP A 89 -9.75 -37.46 20.44
C ASP A 89 -10.56 -37.52 21.76
N GLU A 90 -10.69 -36.40 22.46
CA GLU A 90 -11.30 -36.38 23.79
C GLU A 90 -12.81 -36.14 23.76
N ALA A 91 -13.28 -35.23 22.90
CA ALA A 91 -14.69 -34.84 22.91
C ALA A 91 -15.57 -35.75 22.06
N LEU A 92 -15.13 -36.09 20.83
CA LEU A 92 -15.94 -36.90 19.91
C LEU A 92 -15.73 -38.42 20.11
N ILE A 93 -14.48 -38.89 20.18
CA ILE A 93 -14.18 -40.33 20.32
C ILE A 93 -14.52 -40.81 21.74
N ASN A 94 -14.03 -40.12 22.77
CA ASN A 94 -14.26 -40.50 24.17
C ASN A 94 -15.65 -40.07 24.70
N ARG A 95 -16.47 -39.40 23.87
CA ARG A 95 -17.83 -38.89 24.16
C ARG A 95 -17.92 -38.07 25.46
N ASN A 96 -16.85 -37.38 25.83
CA ASN A 96 -16.82 -36.58 27.05
C ASN A 96 -17.42 -35.18 26.81
N GLN A 97 -18.65 -34.98 27.27
CA GLN A 97 -19.37 -33.70 27.10
C GLN A 97 -18.66 -32.54 27.80
N ASN A 98 -17.98 -32.77 28.93
CA ASN A 98 -17.22 -31.72 29.60
C ASN A 98 -16.03 -31.26 28.76
N ALA A 99 -15.30 -32.18 28.15
CA ALA A 99 -14.18 -31.83 27.25
C ALA A 99 -14.67 -30.99 26.07
N LEU A 100 -15.86 -31.29 25.54
CA LEU A 100 -16.50 -30.54 24.46
C LEU A 100 -16.83 -29.09 24.86
N TYR A 101 -17.41 -28.88 26.05
CA TYR A 101 -17.72 -27.52 26.53
C TYR A 101 -16.46 -26.70 26.81
N TRP A 102 -15.43 -27.30 27.40
CA TRP A 102 -14.17 -26.61 27.68
C TRP A 102 -13.43 -26.19 26.41
N ILE A 103 -13.30 -27.08 25.42
CA ILE A 103 -12.64 -26.73 24.16
C ILE A 103 -13.48 -25.74 23.35
N GLY A 104 -14.80 -25.89 23.36
CA GLY A 104 -15.72 -24.94 22.73
C GLY A 104 -15.62 -23.55 23.35
N ALA A 105 -15.57 -23.46 24.69
CA ALA A 105 -15.38 -22.20 25.39
C ALA A 105 -14.00 -21.58 25.10
N TYR A 106 -12.94 -22.39 25.10
CA TYR A 106 -11.59 -21.94 24.75
C TYR A 106 -11.54 -21.34 23.34
N LEU A 107 -12.10 -22.04 22.35
CA LEU A 107 -12.13 -21.55 20.96
C LEU A 107 -13.03 -20.31 20.80
N ALA A 108 -14.19 -20.27 21.46
CA ALA A 108 -15.09 -19.13 21.42
C ALA A 108 -14.45 -17.87 22.02
N ILE A 109 -13.93 -17.98 23.26
CA ILE A 109 -13.26 -16.88 23.95
C ILE A 109 -11.98 -16.47 23.20
N GLY A 110 -11.20 -17.45 22.74
CA GLY A 110 -9.99 -17.23 21.97
C GLY A 110 -10.25 -16.49 20.67
N THR A 111 -11.31 -16.84 19.94
CA THR A 111 -11.71 -16.16 18.69
C THR A 111 -12.15 -14.72 18.95
N ILE A 112 -12.89 -14.47 20.03
CA ILE A 112 -13.28 -13.11 20.42
C ILE A 112 -12.05 -12.29 20.78
N ALA A 113 -11.14 -12.86 21.57
CA ALA A 113 -9.88 -12.19 21.94
C ALA A 113 -9.02 -11.90 20.70
N PHE A 114 -8.91 -12.87 19.78
CA PHE A 114 -8.23 -12.71 18.50
C PHE A 114 -8.83 -11.56 17.69
N ALA A 115 -10.16 -11.50 17.55
CA ALA A 115 -10.82 -10.43 16.80
C ALA A 115 -10.58 -9.04 17.44
N ILE A 116 -10.66 -8.93 18.77
CA ILE A 116 -10.42 -7.68 19.49
C ILE A 116 -8.96 -7.23 19.33
N LEU A 117 -8.01 -8.14 19.54
CA LEU A 117 -6.58 -7.84 19.45
C LEU A 117 -6.17 -7.54 18.01
N GLY A 118 -6.64 -8.30 17.02
CA GLY A 118 -6.41 -8.00 15.61
C GLY A 118 -6.96 -6.63 15.21
N THR A 119 -8.17 -6.29 15.65
CA THR A 119 -8.74 -4.95 15.43
C THR A 119 -7.90 -3.85 16.07
N LEU A 120 -7.38 -4.09 17.29
CA LEU A 120 -6.49 -3.16 17.96
C LEU A 120 -5.18 -2.99 17.17
N ARG A 121 -4.59 -4.07 16.66
CA ARG A 121 -3.40 -4.01 15.79
C ARG A 121 -3.66 -3.16 14.56
N ASP A 122 -4.77 -3.41 13.88
CA ASP A 122 -5.12 -2.70 12.64
C ASP A 122 -5.38 -1.21 12.91
N TYR A 123 -6.00 -0.89 14.05
CA TYR A 123 -6.12 0.48 14.53
C TYR A 123 -4.75 1.13 14.74
N LEU A 124 -3.78 0.42 15.34
CA LEU A 124 -2.42 0.92 15.52
C LEU A 124 -1.71 1.17 14.18
N TYR A 125 -1.87 0.29 13.19
CA TYR A 125 -1.34 0.50 11.85
C TYR A 125 -1.94 1.75 11.20
N ASN A 126 -3.27 1.87 11.21
CA ASN A 126 -3.97 3.02 10.63
C ASN A 126 -3.59 4.33 11.32
N TRP A 127 -3.48 4.32 12.64
CA TRP A 127 -3.02 5.47 13.40
C TRP A 127 -1.58 5.88 13.03
N ALA A 128 -0.67 4.90 12.88
CA ALA A 128 0.71 5.16 12.50
C ALA A 128 0.78 5.77 11.09
N SER A 129 0.03 5.23 10.14
CA SER A 129 -0.09 5.77 8.77
C SER A 129 -0.58 7.21 8.77
N ALA A 130 -1.68 7.49 9.47
CA ALA A 130 -2.25 8.82 9.57
C ALA A 130 -1.26 9.84 10.17
N ARG A 131 -0.48 9.42 11.18
CA ARG A 131 0.49 10.31 11.81
C ARG A 131 1.70 10.61 10.93
N ILE A 132 2.18 9.63 10.17
CA ILE A 132 3.27 9.83 9.21
C ILE A 132 2.84 10.82 8.13
N ILE A 133 1.62 10.67 7.62
CA ILE A 133 1.04 11.58 6.63
C ILE A 133 0.91 13.00 7.20
N GLN A 134 0.48 13.14 8.45
CA GLN A 134 0.40 14.45 9.11
C GLN A 134 1.78 15.11 9.23
N ASP A 135 2.81 14.36 9.67
CA ASP A 135 4.16 14.88 9.81
C ASP A 135 4.79 15.22 8.44
N LEU A 136 4.44 14.47 7.38
CA LEU A 136 4.84 14.77 6.00
C LEU A 136 4.21 16.08 5.52
N ARG A 137 2.89 16.23 5.71
CA ARG A 137 2.15 17.42 5.30
C ARG A 137 2.71 18.68 5.95
N LEU A 138 3.06 18.61 7.25
CA LEU A 138 3.71 19.72 7.97
C LEU A 138 5.07 20.10 7.36
N GLN A 139 5.95 19.13 7.12
CA GLN A 139 7.27 19.39 6.51
C GLN A 139 7.14 19.99 5.10
N MET A 140 6.17 19.51 4.32
CA MET A 140 5.93 20.04 2.99
C MET A 140 5.39 21.48 3.02
N TYR A 141 4.51 21.81 3.97
CA TYR A 141 4.08 23.19 4.17
C TYR A 141 5.22 24.12 4.61
N GLU A 142 6.05 23.70 5.56
CA GLU A 142 7.23 24.48 5.98
C GLU A 142 8.19 24.75 4.81
N HIS A 143 8.36 23.77 3.91
CA HIS A 143 9.21 23.94 2.74
C HIS A 143 8.63 24.93 1.71
N LEU A 144 7.31 24.91 1.52
CA LEU A 144 6.64 25.89 0.65
C LEU A 144 6.71 27.31 1.22
N ASP A 145 6.60 27.46 2.53
CA ASP A 145 6.66 28.78 3.19
C ASP A 145 8.05 29.41 3.11
N GLN A 146 9.11 28.59 3.07
CA GLN A 146 10.51 29.05 2.96
C GLN A 146 10.94 29.43 1.53
N LEU A 147 10.07 29.26 0.53
CA LEU A 147 10.41 29.50 -0.87
C LEU A 147 10.40 31.01 -1.18
N SER A 148 11.51 31.52 -1.73
CA SER A 148 11.67 32.95 -2.02
C SER A 148 10.70 33.47 -3.09
N LEU A 149 10.22 34.71 -2.96
CA LEU A 149 9.39 35.42 -3.93
C LEU A 149 9.97 35.44 -5.37
N ASP A 150 11.30 35.39 -5.49
CA ASP A 150 12.00 35.40 -6.78
C ASP A 150 11.81 34.08 -7.57
N PHE A 151 11.58 32.97 -6.87
CA PHE A 151 11.26 31.68 -7.47
C PHE A 151 9.85 31.66 -8.08
N PHE A 152 8.91 32.41 -7.47
CA PHE A 152 7.53 32.54 -7.93
C PHE A 152 7.35 33.52 -9.08
N SER A 153 8.32 34.40 -9.36
CA SER A 153 8.25 35.31 -10.52
C SER A 153 8.57 34.59 -11.84
N ASN A 154 9.43 33.57 -11.80
CA ASN A 154 9.92 32.83 -12.97
C ASN A 154 9.08 31.59 -13.31
N ASN A 155 8.18 31.15 -12.43
CA ASN A 155 7.34 29.97 -12.61
C ASN A 155 5.88 30.29 -12.30
N LYS A 156 4.92 29.76 -13.06
CA LYS A 156 3.50 29.93 -12.75
C LYS A 156 3.21 29.28 -11.40
N LEU A 157 2.85 30.10 -10.40
CA LEU A 157 2.52 29.65 -9.04
C LEU A 157 1.48 28.52 -9.02
N GLY A 158 0.52 28.55 -9.96
CA GLY A 158 -0.46 27.48 -10.14
C GLY A 158 0.12 26.13 -10.59
N ASP A 159 1.18 26.12 -11.42
CA ASP A 159 1.82 24.88 -11.87
C ASP A 159 2.66 24.25 -10.76
N ILE A 160 3.31 25.06 -9.92
CA ILE A 160 4.07 24.60 -8.74
C ILE A 160 3.11 23.96 -7.74
N LEU A 161 2.04 24.66 -7.36
CA LEU A 161 1.06 24.16 -6.40
C LEU A 161 0.37 22.90 -6.94
N SER A 162 0.00 22.86 -8.22
CA SER A 162 -0.63 21.67 -8.82
C SER A 162 0.28 20.44 -8.77
N ARG A 163 1.56 20.57 -9.16
CA ARG A 163 2.53 19.47 -9.08
C ARG A 163 2.74 19.03 -7.63
N PHE A 164 2.91 20.00 -6.72
CA PHE A 164 3.08 19.73 -5.29
C PHE A 164 1.91 18.96 -4.69
N PHE A 165 0.66 19.40 -4.93
CA PHE A 165 -0.52 18.72 -4.38
C PHE A 165 -0.72 17.35 -5.01
N ASN A 166 -0.43 17.20 -6.31
CA ASN A 166 -0.49 15.90 -6.98
C ASN A 166 0.53 14.92 -6.39
N ASP A 167 1.77 15.36 -6.20
CA ASP A 167 2.84 14.53 -5.64
C ASP A 167 2.57 14.17 -4.16
N LEU A 168 2.09 15.13 -3.37
CA LEU A 168 1.68 14.90 -1.98
C LEU A 168 0.54 13.88 -1.91
N THR A 169 -0.49 14.05 -2.74
CA THR A 169 -1.65 13.14 -2.75
C THR A 169 -1.25 11.73 -3.18
N ALA A 170 -0.38 11.61 -4.19
CA ALA A 170 0.16 10.31 -4.61
C ALA A 170 0.94 9.64 -3.47
N LEU A 171 1.74 10.40 -2.72
CA LEU A 171 2.51 9.88 -1.59
C LEU A 171 1.62 9.52 -0.39
N GLU A 172 0.59 10.31 -0.10
CA GLU A 172 -0.43 9.99 0.91
C GLU A 172 -1.13 8.66 0.58
N HIS A 173 -1.58 8.48 -0.66
CA HIS A 173 -2.19 7.23 -1.11
C HIS A 173 -1.22 6.04 -1.01
N ALA A 174 0.03 6.23 -1.45
CA ALA A 174 1.05 5.19 -1.38
C ALA A 174 1.31 4.77 0.08
N LEU A 175 1.40 5.71 1.02
CA LEU A 175 1.61 5.41 2.45
C LEU A 175 0.40 4.74 3.10
N LEU A 176 -0.82 5.21 2.79
CA LEU A 176 -2.06 4.62 3.29
C LEU A 176 -2.23 3.17 2.83
N ALA A 177 -1.77 2.83 1.63
CA ALA A 177 -1.78 1.46 1.14
C ALA A 177 -0.58 0.65 1.68
N PHE A 178 0.63 1.18 1.59
CA PHE A 178 1.85 0.44 1.82
C PHE A 178 2.04 0.03 3.29
N ILE A 179 1.64 0.84 4.27
CA ILE A 179 1.85 0.49 5.68
C ILE A 179 0.99 -0.71 6.10
N PRO A 180 -0.36 -0.68 5.96
CA PRO A 180 -1.21 -1.79 6.39
C PRO A 180 -1.16 -3.00 5.44
N TRP A 181 -0.90 -2.82 4.14
CA TRP A 181 -0.94 -3.93 3.18
C TRP A 181 0.44 -4.42 2.71
N GLY A 182 1.50 -3.63 2.93
CA GLY A 182 2.87 -3.99 2.57
C GLY A 182 3.71 -4.26 3.81
N LEU A 183 4.01 -3.21 4.58
CA LEU A 183 4.91 -3.28 5.72
C LEU A 183 4.38 -4.18 6.84
N GLY A 184 3.12 -4.02 7.23
CA GLY A 184 2.48 -4.84 8.26
C GLY A 184 2.56 -6.34 7.96
N PRO A 185 2.03 -6.81 6.82
CA PRO A 185 2.10 -8.21 6.40
C PRO A 185 3.54 -8.71 6.21
N LEU A 186 4.46 -7.86 5.76
CA LEU A 186 5.87 -8.24 5.64
C LEU A 186 6.50 -8.47 7.02
N LEU A 187 6.26 -7.57 7.98
CA LEU A 187 6.69 -7.76 9.36
C LEU A 187 6.07 -9.03 9.95
N GLU A 188 4.77 -9.24 9.74
CA GLU A 188 4.07 -10.44 10.19
C GLU A 188 4.67 -11.71 9.58
N ALA A 189 4.98 -11.71 8.27
CA ALA A 189 5.63 -12.83 7.62
C ALA A 189 7.02 -13.12 8.20
N VAL A 190 7.84 -12.09 8.43
CA VAL A 190 9.18 -12.25 8.99
C VAL A 190 9.13 -12.73 10.44
N PHE A 191 8.37 -12.06 11.31
CA PHE A 191 8.25 -12.43 12.72
C PHE A 191 7.55 -13.79 12.89
N GLY A 192 6.52 -14.07 12.10
CA GLY A 192 5.83 -15.36 12.06
C GLY A 192 6.74 -16.49 11.63
N THR A 193 7.56 -16.27 10.60
CA THR A 193 8.55 -17.25 10.17
C THR A 193 9.57 -17.50 11.27
N ILE A 194 10.15 -16.46 11.88
CA ILE A 194 11.10 -16.60 12.98
C ILE A 194 10.47 -17.39 14.14
N LEU A 195 9.24 -17.04 14.54
CA LEU A 195 8.55 -17.71 15.63
C LEU A 195 8.23 -19.16 15.32
N LEU A 196 7.85 -19.49 14.07
CA LEU A 196 7.65 -20.87 13.62
C LEU A 196 8.95 -21.67 13.66
N PHE A 197 10.07 -21.08 13.23
CA PHE A 197 11.39 -21.73 13.34
C PHE A 197 11.80 -21.99 14.79
N LEU A 198 11.44 -21.10 15.71
CA LEU A 198 11.65 -21.29 17.15
C LEU A 198 10.78 -22.39 17.74
N LEU A 199 9.58 -22.60 17.19
CA LEU A 199 8.64 -23.62 17.67
C LEU A 199 8.99 -25.01 17.13
N ASP A 200 9.12 -25.15 15.81
CA ASP A 200 9.54 -26.38 15.13
C ASP A 200 10.13 -26.07 13.74
N TRP A 201 11.43 -26.31 13.60
CA TRP A 201 12.17 -26.03 12.35
C TRP A 201 11.74 -26.91 11.17
N LYS A 202 11.20 -28.13 11.41
CA LYS A 202 10.72 -29.02 10.33
C LYS A 202 9.41 -28.51 9.76
N LEU A 203 8.48 -28.11 10.63
CA LEU A 203 7.21 -27.50 10.19
C LEU A 203 7.45 -26.16 9.48
N ALA A 204 8.40 -25.36 9.96
CA ALA A 204 8.78 -24.10 9.33
C ALA A 204 9.31 -24.29 7.90
N LEU A 205 10.17 -25.29 7.65
CA LEU A 205 10.67 -25.59 6.30
C LEU A 205 9.55 -26.03 5.34
N ILE A 206 8.61 -26.85 5.82
CA ILE A 206 7.46 -27.28 5.03
C ILE A 206 6.58 -26.07 4.68
N ALA A 207 6.30 -25.19 5.65
CA ALA A 207 5.54 -23.96 5.43
C ALA A 207 6.24 -23.02 4.44
N LEU A 208 7.57 -22.90 4.51
CA LEU A 208 8.36 -22.07 3.61
C LEU A 208 8.35 -22.61 2.17
N LEU A 209 8.31 -23.93 1.99
CA LEU A 209 8.20 -24.57 0.66
C LEU A 209 6.83 -24.34 0.01
N ILE A 210 5.77 -24.14 0.80
CA ILE A 210 4.41 -23.89 0.28
C ILE A 210 4.32 -22.51 -0.38
N TRP A 211 5.04 -21.50 0.14
CA TRP A 211 5.05 -20.14 -0.42
C TRP A 211 5.43 -20.05 -1.92
N PRO A 212 6.58 -20.58 -2.37
CA PRO A 212 6.95 -20.53 -3.78
C PRO A 212 5.98 -21.32 -4.67
N ILE A 213 5.45 -22.44 -4.19
CA ILE A 213 4.44 -23.22 -4.93
C ILE A 213 3.17 -22.40 -5.14
N SER A 214 2.68 -21.76 -4.07
CA SER A 214 1.51 -20.89 -4.13
C SER A 214 1.69 -19.67 -5.02
N PHE A 215 2.91 -19.15 -5.16
CA PHE A 215 3.19 -17.99 -6.01
C PHE A 215 3.39 -18.36 -7.49
N LEU A 216 4.07 -19.49 -7.75
CA LEU A 216 4.35 -19.97 -9.11
C LEU A 216 3.10 -20.50 -9.80
N GLY A 217 2.14 -21.07 -9.06
CA GLY A 217 0.90 -21.59 -9.62
C GLY A 217 0.13 -20.53 -10.42
N PRO A 218 -0.40 -19.47 -9.78
CA PRO A 218 -1.15 -18.42 -10.47
C PRO A 218 -0.36 -17.75 -11.59
N GLY A 219 0.94 -17.49 -11.38
CA GLY A 219 1.81 -16.89 -12.40
C GLY A 219 1.83 -17.69 -13.70
N PHE A 220 1.95 -19.02 -13.58
CA PHE A 220 1.90 -19.93 -14.74
C PHE A 220 0.52 -19.97 -15.40
N TYR A 221 -0.57 -19.97 -14.62
CA TYR A 221 -1.94 -19.99 -15.17
C TYR A 221 -2.30 -18.68 -15.89
N LEU A 222 -1.96 -17.53 -15.33
CA LEU A 222 -2.25 -16.21 -15.91
C LEU A 222 -1.43 -15.94 -17.19
N GLU A 223 -0.16 -16.33 -17.21
CA GLU A 223 0.68 -16.17 -18.40
C GLU A 223 0.16 -16.99 -19.59
N ASN A 224 -0.30 -18.22 -19.32
CA ASN A 224 -0.88 -19.06 -20.36
C ASN A 224 -2.24 -18.52 -20.87
N GLN A 225 -3.07 -17.93 -20.00
CA GLN A 225 -4.35 -17.32 -20.40
C GLN A 225 -4.16 -16.04 -21.23
N LEU A 226 -3.21 -15.18 -20.84
CA LEU A 226 -2.92 -13.94 -21.59
C LEU A 226 -2.38 -14.22 -23.00
N LYS A 227 -1.57 -15.27 -23.16
CA LYS A 227 -1.07 -15.69 -24.47
C LYS A 227 -2.19 -16.16 -25.41
N LEU A 228 -3.23 -16.80 -24.87
CA LEU A 228 -4.38 -17.25 -25.66
C LEU A 228 -5.25 -16.08 -26.13
N VAL A 229 -5.53 -15.12 -25.26
CA VAL A 229 -6.33 -13.92 -25.60
C VAL A 229 -5.62 -13.01 -26.63
N ILE A 230 -4.30 -12.91 -26.56
CA ILE A 230 -3.50 -12.12 -27.52
C ILE A 230 -3.37 -12.82 -28.88
N GLN A 231 -3.54 -14.14 -28.95
CA GLN A 231 -3.55 -14.87 -30.23
C GLN A 231 -4.93 -14.89 -30.90
N GLU A 232 -6.00 -14.57 -30.18
CA GLU A 232 -7.38 -14.56 -30.70
C GLU A 232 -7.80 -13.20 -31.31
N ASN A 233 -6.96 -12.16 -31.20
CA ASN A 233 -7.26 -10.78 -31.64
C ASN A 233 -6.14 -10.22 -32.53
#